data_AF-A0A519EIW5-F1
#
_entry.id   AF-A0A519EIW5-F1
#
_cell.length_a   1.000
_cell.length_b   1.000
_cell.length_c   1.000
_cell.angle_alpha   90.00
_cell.angle_beta   90.00
_cell.angle_gamma   90.00
#
_symmetry.space_group_name_H-M   'P 1'
#
loop_
_entity.id
_entity.type
_entity.pdbx_description
1 polymer ?
#
loop_
_entity_poly.entity_id
_entity_poly.type
_entity_poly.pdbx_seq_one_letter_code
_entity_poly.pdbx_strand_id
1 'polypeptide(L)'
;MSLRRDFIKLSFGTALASSMALAALPSFAQTVNLLNVSYDPTRELYVDYNKAFAAYWKGKTGQDVVIKQSHGGSGKQARSIIDGIDADVATLALAGDTDALVKHGGLVKADWQKRLPHNSAPYTSTIVFLVKKGNPKGLKDWDDL
;
A
#
# COMPACT_ATOMS: atom_id res chain seq x y z
N MET A 1 -55.35 68.48 -0.32
CA MET A 1 -54.14 68.46 -1.17
C MET A 1 -53.69 67.00 -1.28
N SER A 2 -54.18 66.24 -2.26
CA SER A 2 -53.61 66.07 -3.62
C SER A 2 -52.31 65.24 -3.55
N LEU A 3 -52.14 64.02 -4.07
CA LEU A 3 -52.75 63.30 -5.21
C LEU A 3 -52.48 61.79 -5.08
N ARG A 4 -53.44 60.98 -5.56
CA ARG A 4 -53.23 59.59 -6.01
C ARG A 4 -52.28 59.56 -7.20
N ARG A 5 -51.50 58.48 -7.35
CA ARG A 5 -51.04 58.00 -8.66
C ARG A 5 -50.65 56.52 -8.61
N ASP A 6 -51.49 55.72 -9.26
CA ASP A 6 -51.28 54.33 -9.61
C ASP A 6 -50.18 54.16 -10.67
N PHE A 7 -49.78 52.89 -10.83
CA PHE A 7 -49.03 52.28 -11.94
C PHE A 7 -47.54 52.61 -12.06
N ILE A 8 -46.70 51.59 -11.84
CA ILE A 8 -45.90 50.97 -12.90
C ILE A 8 -45.55 49.54 -12.46
N LYS A 9 -46.12 48.57 -13.21
CA LYS A 9 -45.58 47.22 -13.33
C LYS A 9 -44.27 47.35 -14.10
N LEU A 10 -43.13 47.01 -13.50
CA LEU A 10 -41.87 46.85 -14.24
C LEU A 10 -41.37 45.42 -14.09
N SER A 11 -41.72 44.64 -15.11
CA SER A 11 -40.87 43.68 -15.83
C SER A 11 -40.01 42.71 -15.02
N PHE A 12 -40.42 41.44 -15.05
CA PHE A 12 -39.52 40.28 -15.08
C PHE A 12 -38.40 40.55 -16.09
N GLY A 13 -37.20 40.84 -15.59
CA GLY A 13 -36.01 41.13 -16.39
C GLY A 13 -34.86 40.26 -15.90
N THR A 14 -34.64 39.18 -16.64
CA THR A 14 -33.41 38.37 -16.73
C THR A 14 -32.13 39.04 -16.21
N ALA A 15 -31.53 38.44 -15.17
CA ALA A 15 -30.09 38.46 -14.94
C ALA A 15 -29.64 37.07 -14.44
N LEU A 16 -29.87 36.08 -15.29
CA LEU A 16 -29.27 34.76 -15.20
C LEU A 16 -27.92 34.85 -15.94
N ALA A 17 -26.80 34.94 -15.22
CA ALA A 17 -25.45 34.50 -15.64
C ALA A 17 -24.36 35.16 -14.78
N SER A 18 -24.33 34.86 -13.49
CA SER A 18 -23.05 34.82 -12.78
C SER A 18 -22.53 33.40 -12.96
N SER A 19 -21.90 33.16 -14.11
CA SER A 19 -21.19 31.94 -14.43
C SER A 19 -20.20 31.64 -13.30
N MET A 20 -20.47 30.55 -12.58
CA MET A 20 -19.51 29.86 -11.74
C MET A 20 -18.30 29.49 -12.59
N ALA A 21 -17.32 30.40 -12.67
CA ALA A 21 -15.95 30.03 -12.96
C ALA A 21 -15.39 29.40 -11.67
N LEU A 22 -15.86 28.19 -11.36
CA LEU A 22 -15.16 27.31 -10.44
C LEU A 22 -13.88 26.92 -11.16
N ALA A 23 -12.84 27.74 -11.02
CA ALA A 23 -11.51 27.37 -11.42
C ALA A 23 -11.23 26.02 -10.75
N ALA A 24 -11.09 24.98 -11.57
CA ALA A 24 -10.64 23.68 -11.12
C ALA A 24 -9.20 23.87 -10.63
N LEU A 25 -9.06 24.25 -9.36
CA LEU A 25 -7.78 24.23 -8.68
C LEU A 25 -7.24 22.80 -8.86
N PRO A 26 -6.00 22.63 -9.34
CA PRO A 26 -5.42 21.30 -9.40
C PRO A 26 -5.51 20.74 -7.98
N SER A 27 -6.29 19.67 -7.82
CA SER A 27 -6.29 18.90 -6.59
C SER A 27 -4.87 18.36 -6.45
N PHE A 28 -4.08 18.98 -5.58
CA PHE A 28 -2.77 18.45 -5.23
C PHE A 28 -3.01 17.10 -4.57
N ALA A 29 -2.81 16.03 -5.33
CA ALA A 29 -2.96 14.68 -4.81
C ALA A 29 -1.97 14.51 -3.65
N GLN A 30 -2.51 14.34 -2.44
CA GLN A 30 -1.69 14.18 -1.24
C GLN A 30 -0.77 12.97 -1.43
N THR A 31 0.52 13.16 -1.13
CA THR A 31 1.50 12.09 -1.13
C THR A 31 1.10 11.03 -0.11
N VAL A 32 1.02 9.78 -0.56
CA VAL A 32 0.73 8.62 0.30
C VAL A 32 2.06 8.08 0.80
N ASN A 33 2.15 7.86 2.11
CA ASN A 33 3.29 7.20 2.72
C ASN A 33 2.84 5.82 3.18
N LEU A 34 3.55 4.78 2.76
CA LEU A 34 3.29 3.39 3.16
C LEU A 34 4.51 2.83 3.89
N LEU A 35 4.27 1.96 4.86
CA LEU A 35 5.27 1.10 5.48
C LEU A 35 5.01 -0.37 5.10
N ASN A 36 5.97 -0.96 4.38
CA ASN A 36 6.05 -2.40 4.18
C ASN A 36 6.93 -3.05 5.24
N VAL A 37 6.34 -3.85 6.12
CA VAL A 37 7.09 -4.69 7.06
C VAL A 37 7.30 -6.07 6.43
N SER A 38 8.54 -6.35 6.02
CA SER A 38 8.91 -7.52 5.22
C SER A 38 9.92 -8.44 5.91
N TYR A 39 10.09 -9.66 5.39
CA TYR A 39 11.12 -10.59 5.85
C TYR A 39 12.52 -10.27 5.28
N ASP A 40 13.56 -10.88 5.84
CA ASP A 40 14.94 -10.39 5.75
C ASP A 40 15.58 -10.31 4.34
N PRO A 41 15.47 -11.33 3.47
CA PRO A 41 16.17 -11.35 2.17
C PRO A 41 15.44 -10.61 1.04
N THR A 42 14.34 -9.90 1.32
CA THR A 42 13.59 -9.15 0.29
C THR A 42 14.05 -7.69 0.13
N ARG A 43 15.19 -7.31 0.75
CA ARG A 43 15.71 -5.94 0.77
C ARG A 43 15.87 -5.37 -0.63
N GLU A 44 16.60 -6.07 -1.48
CA GLU A 44 16.89 -5.64 -2.85
C GLU A 44 15.63 -5.67 -3.71
N LEU A 45 14.80 -6.72 -3.56
CA LEU A 45 13.52 -6.84 -4.25
C LEU A 45 12.63 -5.61 -4.02
N TYR A 46 12.45 -5.20 -2.76
CA TYR A 46 11.56 -4.07 -2.47
C TYR A 46 12.19 -2.72 -2.74
N VAL A 47 13.53 -2.56 -2.78
CA VAL A 47 14.15 -1.36 -3.36
C VAL A 47 13.68 -1.14 -4.81
N ASP A 48 13.79 -2.17 -5.63
CA ASP A 48 13.43 -2.08 -7.06
C ASP A 48 11.92 -2.02 -7.27
N TYR A 49 11.17 -2.89 -6.59
CA TYR A 49 9.72 -2.96 -6.73
C TYR A 49 9.04 -1.68 -6.25
N ASN A 50 9.47 -1.07 -5.14
CA ASN A 50 8.87 0.17 -4.64
C ASN A 50 9.08 1.32 -5.62
N LYS A 51 10.26 1.43 -6.23
CA LYS A 51 10.55 2.43 -7.27
C LYS A 51 9.65 2.22 -8.49
N ALA A 52 9.51 0.97 -8.95
CA ALA A 52 8.64 0.63 -10.07
C ALA A 52 7.16 0.94 -9.77
N PHE A 53 6.67 0.57 -8.59
CA PHE A 53 5.29 0.81 -8.18
C PHE A 53 4.99 2.31 -8.03
N ALA A 54 5.88 3.10 -7.42
CA ALA A 54 5.69 4.54 -7.28
C ALA A 54 5.59 5.23 -8.64
N ALA A 55 6.45 4.87 -9.60
CA ALA A 55 6.39 5.38 -10.96
C ALA A 55 5.10 4.96 -11.69
N TYR A 56 4.71 3.68 -11.56
CA TYR A 56 3.45 3.17 -12.10
C TYR A 56 2.24 3.92 -11.55
N TRP A 57 2.19 4.12 -10.23
CA TRP A 57 1.06 4.77 -9.57
C TRP A 57 0.95 6.23 -9.97
N LYS A 58 2.07 6.98 -9.97
CA LYS A 58 2.09 8.38 -10.42
C LYS A 58 1.64 8.51 -11.87
N GLY A 59 2.09 7.63 -12.76
CA GLY A 59 1.65 7.63 -14.16
C GLY A 59 0.17 7.32 -14.33
N LYS A 60 -0.38 6.47 -13.45
CA LYS A 60 -1.78 6.03 -13.52
C LYS A 60 -2.77 7.01 -12.87
N THR A 61 -2.39 7.62 -11.76
CA THR A 61 -3.31 8.38 -10.89
C THR A 61 -2.90 9.84 -10.70
N GLY A 62 -1.67 10.21 -11.07
CA GLY A 62 -1.08 11.51 -10.75
C GLY A 62 -0.63 11.65 -9.29
N GLN A 63 -0.83 10.63 -8.46
CA GLN A 63 -0.51 10.67 -7.03
C GLN A 63 0.90 10.14 -6.74
N ASP A 64 1.64 10.85 -5.89
CA ASP A 64 2.91 10.39 -5.37
C ASP A 64 2.72 9.37 -4.23
N VAL A 65 3.50 8.28 -4.26
CA VAL A 65 3.55 7.26 -3.21
C VAL A 65 5.01 7.08 -2.77
N VAL A 66 5.24 7.12 -1.47
CA VAL A 66 6.54 6.82 -0.85
C VAL A 66 6.37 5.56 -0.01
N ILE A 67 7.15 4.52 -0.29
CA ILE A 67 7.11 3.26 0.44
C ILE A 67 8.40 3.12 1.25
N LYS A 68 8.26 3.10 2.57
CA LYS A 68 9.31 2.71 3.51
C LYS A 68 9.28 1.20 3.71
N GLN A 69 10.42 0.62 4.04
CA GLN A 69 10.55 -0.82 4.25
C GLN A 69 11.31 -1.14 5.53
N SER A 70 10.86 -2.17 6.24
CA SER A 70 11.54 -2.78 7.38
C SER A 70 11.81 -4.25 7.07
N HIS A 71 12.99 -4.75 7.45
CA HIS A 71 13.41 -6.12 7.17
C HIS A 71 14.01 -6.79 8.41
N GLY A 72 13.65 -8.05 8.62
CA GLY A 72 14.22 -8.91 9.65
C GLY A 72 13.60 -10.31 9.60
N GLY A 73 13.91 -11.16 10.58
CA GLY A 73 13.31 -12.50 10.68
C GLY A 73 11.77 -12.42 10.71
N SER A 74 11.10 -13.22 9.89
CA SER A 74 9.66 -13.09 9.60
C SER A 74 8.79 -13.10 10.87
N GLY A 75 8.98 -14.05 11.79
CA GLY A 75 8.25 -14.08 13.06
C GLY A 75 8.56 -12.88 13.99
N LYS A 76 9.78 -12.32 13.93
CA LYS A 76 10.12 -11.08 14.67
C LYS A 76 9.40 -9.87 14.09
N GLN A 77 9.31 -9.79 12.77
CA GLN A 77 8.58 -8.74 12.06
C GLN A 77 7.08 -8.82 12.37
N ALA A 78 6.48 -10.02 12.31
CA ALA A 78 5.09 -10.22 12.69
C ALA A 78 4.82 -9.77 14.14
N ARG A 79 5.70 -10.16 15.08
CA ARG A 79 5.62 -9.70 16.48
C ARG A 79 5.71 -8.18 16.59
N SER A 80 6.62 -7.53 15.86
CA SER A 80 6.75 -6.07 15.92
C SER A 80 5.50 -5.34 15.43
N ILE A 81 4.77 -5.90 14.46
CA ILE A 81 3.48 -5.37 14.01
C ILE A 81 2.43 -5.54 15.12
N ILE A 82 2.35 -6.74 15.72
CA ILE A 82 1.44 -7.01 16.84
C ILE A 82 1.71 -6.06 18.02
N ASP A 83 2.98 -5.75 18.28
CA ASP A 83 3.41 -4.88 19.38
C ASP A 83 3.30 -3.38 19.05
N GLY A 84 2.85 -3.00 17.84
CA GLY A 84 2.46 -1.63 17.51
C GLY A 84 3.26 -0.92 16.42
N ILE A 85 4.10 -1.60 15.64
CA ILE A 85 4.56 -1.01 14.36
C ILE A 85 3.37 -0.87 13.42
N ASP A 86 3.11 0.36 12.99
CA ASP A 86 2.00 0.74 12.10
C ASP A 86 2.32 0.37 10.64
N ALA A 87 2.20 -0.92 10.32
CA ALA A 87 2.45 -1.44 8.99
C ALA A 87 1.20 -1.33 8.11
N ASP A 88 1.31 -0.66 6.97
CA ASP A 88 0.24 -0.63 5.95
C ASP A 88 0.13 -1.97 5.22
N VAL A 89 1.28 -2.62 4.95
CA VAL A 89 1.35 -3.93 4.33
C VAL A 89 2.41 -4.79 5.02
N ALA A 90 2.11 -6.08 5.18
CA ALA A 90 3.04 -7.09 5.69
C ALA A 90 3.34 -8.10 4.57
N THR A 91 4.63 -8.27 4.26
CA THR A 91 5.08 -9.21 3.22
C THR A 91 6.02 -10.22 3.87
N LEU A 92 5.44 -11.23 4.51
CA LEU A 92 6.12 -12.16 5.42
C LEU A 92 6.50 -13.48 4.71
N ALA A 93 7.37 -14.27 5.34
CA ALA A 93 7.96 -15.46 4.71
C ALA A 93 7.01 -16.65 4.60
N LEU A 94 6.01 -16.76 5.47
CA LEU A 94 5.10 -17.91 5.52
C LEU A 94 3.75 -17.54 6.15
N ALA A 95 2.72 -18.33 5.83
CA ALA A 95 1.34 -18.07 6.25
C ALA A 95 1.16 -18.03 7.77
N GLY A 96 1.92 -18.83 8.53
CA GLY A 96 1.84 -18.86 10.00
C GLY A 96 2.15 -17.53 10.68
N ASP A 97 3.05 -16.72 10.10
CA ASP A 97 3.38 -15.40 10.64
C ASP A 97 2.27 -14.38 10.35
N THR A 98 1.64 -14.46 9.18
CA THR A 98 0.45 -13.64 8.87
C THR A 98 -0.75 -14.06 9.72
N ASP A 99 -0.94 -15.36 9.96
CA ASP A 99 -1.96 -15.87 10.88
C ASP A 99 -1.75 -15.37 12.32
N ALA A 100 -0.51 -15.14 12.73
CA ALA A 100 -0.23 -14.53 14.03
C ALA A 100 -0.79 -13.09 14.11
N LEU A 101 -0.75 -12.32 13.03
CA LEU A 101 -1.37 -10.98 12.96
C LEU A 101 -2.88 -11.03 13.15
N VAL A 102 -3.52 -12.09 12.67
CA VAL A 102 -4.96 -12.35 12.91
C VAL A 102 -5.19 -12.71 14.38
N LYS A 103 -4.51 -13.76 14.86
CA LYS A 103 -4.80 -14.40 16.16
C LYS A 103 -4.41 -13.54 17.35
N HIS A 104 -3.33 -12.78 17.24
CA HIS A 104 -2.74 -12.03 18.36
C HIS A 104 -2.86 -10.52 18.21
N GLY A 105 -2.98 -10.01 16.98
CA GLY A 105 -3.16 -8.58 16.74
C GLY A 105 -4.60 -8.18 16.40
N GLY A 106 -5.41 -9.07 15.82
CA GLY A 106 -6.70 -8.69 15.22
C GLY A 106 -6.56 -7.71 14.06
N LEU A 107 -5.36 -7.59 13.46
CA LEU A 107 -5.00 -6.55 12.50
C LEU A 107 -5.37 -6.92 11.06
N VAL A 108 -5.58 -8.21 10.79
CA VAL A 108 -5.93 -8.74 9.48
C VAL A 108 -7.14 -9.66 9.62
N LYS A 109 -8.05 -9.67 8.64
CA LYS A 109 -9.21 -10.58 8.66
C LYS A 109 -8.75 -12.05 8.53
N ALA A 110 -9.48 -12.96 9.16
CA ALA A 110 -9.13 -14.39 9.19
C ALA A 110 -9.08 -15.06 7.81
N ASP A 111 -9.80 -14.53 6.82
CA ASP A 111 -9.83 -15.03 5.44
C ASP A 111 -8.77 -14.39 4.53
N TRP A 112 -7.73 -13.76 5.11
CA TRP A 112 -6.72 -12.99 4.39
C TRP A 112 -6.11 -13.75 3.21
N GLN A 113 -5.84 -15.03 3.40
CA GLN A 113 -5.11 -15.86 2.43
C GLN A 113 -5.88 -16.00 1.10
N LYS A 114 -7.21 -15.87 1.14
CA LYS A 114 -8.10 -15.95 -0.04
C LYS A 114 -8.27 -14.63 -0.77
N ARG A 115 -7.78 -13.51 -0.21
CA ARG A 115 -7.99 -12.17 -0.76
C ARG A 115 -7.22 -11.91 -2.05
N LEU A 116 -6.08 -12.59 -2.21
CA LEU A 116 -5.25 -12.54 -3.41
C LEU A 116 -5.07 -13.95 -3.99
N PRO A 117 -4.83 -14.06 -5.32
CA PRO A 117 -4.55 -15.35 -5.95
C PRO A 117 -3.39 -16.10 -5.30
N HIS A 118 -3.31 -17.41 -5.58
CA HIS A 118 -2.19 -18.26 -5.18
C HIS A 118 -1.91 -18.23 -3.67
N ASN A 119 -2.96 -18.31 -2.84
CA ASN A 119 -2.86 -18.24 -1.38
C ASN A 119 -2.17 -16.97 -0.88
N SER A 120 -2.36 -15.85 -1.59
CA SER A 120 -1.69 -14.58 -1.34
C SER A 120 -0.15 -14.65 -1.38
N ALA A 121 0.39 -15.61 -2.14
CA ALA A 121 1.82 -15.76 -2.41
C ALA A 121 2.10 -15.45 -3.90
N PRO A 122 2.47 -14.20 -4.24
CA PRO A 122 2.70 -13.81 -5.64
C PRO A 122 3.97 -14.42 -6.26
N TYR A 123 4.82 -15.05 -5.44
CA TYR A 123 6.00 -15.80 -5.86
C TYR A 123 6.24 -16.95 -4.88
N THR A 124 7.10 -17.90 -5.28
CA THR A 124 7.59 -18.98 -4.44
C THR A 124 9.12 -19.04 -4.48
N SER A 125 9.70 -19.75 -3.53
CA SER A 125 11.12 -20.08 -3.51
C SER A 125 11.27 -21.53 -3.01
N THR A 126 12.51 -21.99 -2.87
CA THR A 126 12.82 -23.30 -2.29
C THR A 126 14.07 -23.22 -1.41
N ILE A 127 14.31 -24.27 -0.63
CA ILE A 127 15.48 -24.38 0.24
C ILE A 127 16.56 -25.16 -0.51
N VAL A 128 17.77 -24.61 -0.54
CA VAL A 128 18.94 -25.20 -1.18
C VAL A 128 20.17 -25.05 -0.30
N PHE A 129 21.22 -25.82 -0.57
CA PHE A 129 22.52 -25.62 0.05
C PHE A 129 23.34 -24.62 -0.74
N LEU A 130 23.91 -23.63 -0.04
CA LEU A 130 25.00 -22.81 -0.56
C LEU A 130 26.31 -23.35 0.02
N VAL A 131 27.16 -23.89 -0.85
CA VAL A 131 28.47 -24.45 -0.46
C VAL A 131 29.62 -23.56 -0.90
N LYS A 132 30.76 -23.64 -0.19
CA LYS A 132 32.01 -22.98 -0.61
C LYS A 132 32.50 -23.58 -1.93
N LYS A 133 33.27 -22.80 -2.70
CA LYS A 133 33.91 -23.24 -3.96
C LYS A 133 34.60 -24.58 -3.78
N GLY A 134 34.33 -25.51 -4.69
CA GLY A 134 34.87 -26.87 -4.67
C GLY A 134 34.15 -27.85 -3.75
N ASN A 135 33.15 -27.42 -2.98
CA ASN A 135 32.40 -28.24 -2.03
C ASN A 135 33.31 -29.10 -1.14
N PRO A 136 34.16 -28.50 -0.29
CA PRO A 136 35.21 -29.22 0.43
C PRO A 136 34.66 -30.24 1.44
N LYS A 137 33.38 -30.13 1.82
CA LYS A 137 32.70 -31.08 2.71
C LYS A 137 31.90 -32.15 1.96
N GLY A 138 31.86 -32.09 0.63
CA GLY A 138 31.14 -33.08 -0.18
C GLY A 138 29.62 -33.11 0.03
N LEU A 139 29.00 -32.02 0.52
CA LEU A 139 27.57 -31.95 0.81
C LEU A 139 26.75 -32.07 -0.49
N LYS A 140 25.85 -33.04 -0.57
CA LYS A 140 25.01 -33.33 -1.73
C LYS A 140 23.54 -33.43 -1.37
N ASP A 141 23.23 -33.93 -0.18
CA ASP A 141 21.85 -34.16 0.25
C ASP A 141 21.68 -33.92 1.76
N TRP A 142 20.44 -34.01 2.24
CA TRP A 142 20.06 -33.74 3.63
C TRP A 142 20.79 -34.61 4.65
N ASP A 143 21.12 -35.86 4.29
CA ASP A 143 21.87 -36.77 5.17
C ASP A 143 23.32 -36.33 5.42
N ASP A 144 23.83 -35.35 4.64
CA ASP A 144 25.18 -34.81 4.81
C ASP A 144 25.26 -33.62 5.80
N LEU A 145 24.11 -33.09 6.26
CA LEU A 145 24.03 -31.98 7.23
C LEU A 145 24.14 -32.45 8.69
#